data_AF-A0A7S0ND48-F1
#
_entry.id   AF-A0A7S0ND48-F1
#
_cell.length_a   1.000
_cell.length_b   1.000
_cell.length_c   1.000
_cell.angle_alpha   90.00
_cell.angle_beta   90.00
_cell.angle_gamma   90.00
#
_symmetry.space_group_name_H-M   'P 1'
#
loop_
_entity.id
_entity.type
_entity.pdbx_description
1 polymer ?
#
loop_
_entity_poly.entity_id
_entity_poly.type
_entity_poly.pdbx_seq_one_letter_code
_entity_poly.pdbx_strand_id
1 'polypeptide(L)'
;MTEVAAELKAWSWGNFEFDWSVEGPFTTDYTQLLSEDRTEVPAGWSAAHRRTGVQTGYPCASYPCSCHEAFAQLDILGAHAAAAAGVDIGSYDYVAYWLPGCPRYVNEGGIQVVRGGHANQASVGGTSLLMMACWNGAQQTLVHEFGHTFGAMHAGCISTGDRGASAWCDSDVTKKSFSCNDRGEGWGEYCSPFTVMGSGPGRDRPFYIDGKLIFDWADSLNHPALVSSVDWDAGTSSYTSCSPSCSFLVQRSDAETLDNSASVAVLLQTTHSSANGNRYFVMEHRENTDKCGAPMLLIHWTDIKPTEPAWPTGFYGNTVLTDCNPATDSWDDAGCNLGQGLELDTGEQDTPVKVWVYADSMEGGKLKVTLSTAGPLVMPVAPPSPMCVTGPCVASSDPAFPNCVQSSRYHECYTSDGERLNTCSTGYDGDELCTISGPPQLLARPIDVVAFSTEGSNCDPVSGQQNCYDHLTVNDQKYSGSDGTGPDGVVSTHDVRWKSDGGGENPGWKFCFGDGSPIIDTPRPPPRPPSPPPP
;
A
#
# COMPACT_ATOMS: atom_id res chain seq x y z
N MET A 1 -13.24 -13.86 12.16
CA MET A 1 -14.54 -13.77 11.45
C MET A 1 -15.25 -12.46 11.70
N THR A 2 -15.79 -12.18 12.90
CA THR A 2 -16.49 -10.89 13.17
C THR A 2 -15.65 -9.65 12.83
N GLU A 3 -14.38 -9.63 13.24
CA GLU A 3 -13.47 -8.54 12.90
C GLU A 3 -13.23 -8.43 11.38
N VAL A 4 -13.01 -9.56 10.70
CA VAL A 4 -12.82 -9.60 9.24
C VAL A 4 -14.04 -9.07 8.48
N ALA A 5 -15.24 -9.43 8.92
CA ALA A 5 -16.46 -8.92 8.31
C ALA A 5 -16.65 -7.42 8.53
N ALA A 6 -16.25 -6.89 9.69
CA ALA A 6 -16.27 -5.46 9.95
C ALA A 6 -15.32 -4.71 8.99
N GLU A 7 -14.11 -5.24 8.75
CA GLU A 7 -13.16 -4.68 7.79
C GLU A 7 -13.70 -4.71 6.35
N LEU A 8 -14.16 -5.88 5.88
CA LEU A 8 -14.73 -6.01 4.53
C LEU A 8 -15.94 -5.09 4.33
N LYS A 9 -16.76 -4.90 5.36
CA LYS A 9 -17.88 -3.96 5.33
C LYS A 9 -17.42 -2.51 5.23
N ALA A 10 -16.37 -2.13 5.96
CA ALA A 10 -15.80 -0.80 5.87
C ALA A 10 -15.24 -0.54 4.46
N TRP A 11 -14.57 -1.52 3.86
CA TRP A 11 -13.95 -1.37 2.54
C TRP A 11 -14.93 -1.35 1.38
N SER A 12 -16.07 -2.01 1.54
CA SER A 12 -17.19 -1.99 0.58
C SER A 12 -18.09 -0.77 0.72
N TRP A 13 -17.71 0.24 1.52
CA TRP A 13 -18.53 1.44 1.77
C TRP A 13 -19.92 1.12 2.34
N GLY A 14 -20.03 0.01 3.07
CA GLY A 14 -21.30 -0.53 3.54
C GLY A 14 -22.17 -1.20 2.47
N ASN A 15 -21.76 -1.19 1.19
CA ASN A 15 -22.37 -1.97 0.12
C ASN A 15 -21.86 -3.41 0.20
N PHE A 16 -22.35 -4.13 1.19
CA PHE A 16 -22.09 -5.56 1.27
C PHE A 16 -22.93 -6.25 0.19
N GLU A 17 -22.30 -6.59 -0.94
CA GLU A 17 -22.91 -7.46 -1.96
C GLU A 17 -22.94 -8.92 -1.55
N PHE A 18 -22.15 -9.26 -0.54
CA PHE A 18 -22.13 -10.58 0.06
C PHE A 18 -23.13 -10.61 1.21
N ASP A 19 -23.82 -11.73 1.39
CA ASP A 19 -24.34 -12.10 2.70
C ASP A 19 -23.46 -13.23 3.23
N TRP A 20 -23.19 -13.25 4.53
CA TRP A 20 -22.32 -14.28 5.10
C TRP A 20 -22.88 -14.76 6.44
N SER A 21 -22.82 -16.06 6.64
CA SER A 21 -23.11 -16.71 7.92
C SER A 21 -21.87 -17.44 8.42
N VAL A 22 -21.80 -17.63 9.75
CA VAL A 22 -20.82 -18.52 10.36
C VAL A 22 -21.57 -19.76 10.83
N GLU A 23 -21.32 -20.86 10.14
CA GLU A 23 -21.88 -22.17 10.45
C GLU A 23 -20.88 -22.97 11.29
N GLY A 24 -21.30 -23.46 12.46
CA GLY A 24 -20.46 -24.27 13.37
C GLY A 24 -20.19 -23.64 14.74
N PRO A 25 -19.17 -24.13 15.49
CA PRO A 25 -18.13 -25.09 15.07
C PRO A 25 -18.68 -26.51 14.87
N PHE A 26 -18.13 -27.21 13.89
CA PHE A 26 -18.44 -28.62 13.63
C PHE A 26 -17.30 -29.53 14.08
N THR A 27 -17.64 -30.73 14.55
CA THR A 27 -16.64 -31.78 14.81
C THR A 27 -16.57 -32.69 13.59
N THR A 28 -15.39 -32.79 12.98
CA THR A 28 -15.14 -33.67 11.83
C THR A 28 -14.54 -34.99 12.32
N ASP A 29 -15.02 -36.12 11.81
CA ASP A 29 -14.39 -37.43 12.00
C ASP A 29 -13.90 -37.97 10.65
N TYR A 30 -12.58 -38.01 10.46
CA TYR A 30 -11.95 -38.46 9.21
C TYR A 30 -12.31 -39.92 8.86
N THR A 31 -12.72 -40.73 9.84
CA THR A 31 -13.11 -42.11 9.58
C THR A 31 -14.41 -42.22 8.78
N GLN A 32 -15.17 -41.12 8.68
CA GLN A 32 -16.42 -41.04 7.93
C GLN A 32 -16.24 -40.78 6.43
N LEU A 33 -15.03 -40.42 5.97
CA LEU A 33 -14.75 -40.32 4.53
C LEU A 33 -14.82 -41.70 3.88
N LEU A 34 -15.59 -41.80 2.78
CA LEU A 34 -15.69 -43.01 1.96
C LEU A 34 -14.31 -43.40 1.42
N SER A 35 -14.07 -44.70 1.21
CA SER A 35 -12.75 -45.18 0.75
C SER A 35 -12.32 -44.62 -0.61
N GLU A 36 -13.28 -44.20 -1.43
CA GLU A 36 -13.09 -43.59 -2.75
C GLU A 36 -12.76 -42.09 -2.68
N ASP A 37 -13.14 -41.41 -1.59
CA ASP A 37 -12.71 -40.03 -1.34
C ASP A 37 -11.27 -39.98 -0.83
N ARG A 38 -10.68 -41.08 -0.34
CA ARG A 38 -9.30 -41.17 0.16
C ARG A 38 -8.24 -41.32 -0.96
N THR A 39 -8.42 -40.66 -2.09
CA THR A 39 -7.49 -40.77 -3.22
C THR A 39 -6.10 -40.20 -2.89
N GLU A 40 -5.05 -40.92 -3.30
CA GLU A 40 -3.66 -40.48 -3.18
C GLU A 40 -3.46 -39.14 -3.93
N VAL A 41 -2.89 -38.16 -3.23
CA VAL A 41 -2.55 -36.84 -3.78
C VAL A 41 -1.72 -37.01 -5.07
N PRO A 42 -2.11 -36.41 -6.20
CA PRO A 42 -1.33 -36.46 -7.43
C PRO A 42 0.11 -35.97 -7.17
N ALA A 43 1.09 -36.80 -7.52
CA ALA A 43 2.50 -36.46 -7.40
C ALA A 43 2.84 -35.25 -8.28
N GLY A 44 2.85 -34.05 -7.69
CA GLY A 44 3.21 -32.83 -8.42
C GLY A 44 3.09 -31.53 -7.64
N TRP A 45 2.24 -31.45 -6.60
CA TRP A 45 2.03 -30.22 -5.84
C TRP A 45 2.71 -30.32 -4.46
N SER A 46 3.74 -29.48 -4.28
CA SER A 46 4.63 -29.33 -3.11
C SER A 46 5.33 -30.60 -2.58
N ALA A 47 6.24 -31.17 -3.38
CA ALA A 47 7.26 -32.10 -2.90
C ALA A 47 8.42 -31.44 -2.11
N ALA A 48 8.30 -30.16 -1.72
CA ALA A 48 9.47 -29.39 -1.32
C ALA A 48 9.98 -29.61 0.11
N HIS A 49 9.20 -30.08 1.10
CA HIS A 49 9.70 -30.17 2.50
C HIS A 49 9.24 -31.43 3.26
N ARG A 50 9.48 -32.63 2.72
CA ARG A 50 9.49 -33.87 3.53
C ARG A 50 10.71 -33.89 4.47
N ARG A 51 10.62 -33.26 5.65
CA ARG A 51 11.51 -33.62 6.77
C ARG A 51 10.76 -34.51 7.75
N THR A 52 11.00 -35.80 7.58
CA THR A 52 10.62 -36.89 8.48
C THR A 52 11.28 -36.69 9.85
N GLY A 53 10.54 -36.16 10.81
CA GLY A 53 10.93 -36.11 12.22
C GLY A 53 9.73 -36.45 13.07
N VAL A 54 9.56 -37.73 13.40
CA VAL A 54 8.52 -38.22 14.30
C VAL A 54 8.81 -37.67 15.71
N GLN A 55 8.07 -36.63 16.13
CA GLN A 55 8.08 -36.19 17.52
C GLN A 55 6.94 -36.88 18.28
N THR A 56 7.30 -37.86 19.10
CA THR A 56 6.41 -38.50 20.06
C THR A 56 6.13 -37.55 21.22
N GLY A 57 4.84 -37.24 21.48
CA GLY A 57 4.42 -36.42 22.63
C GLY A 57 3.25 -35.47 22.39
N TYR A 58 2.73 -35.35 21.16
CA TYR A 58 1.57 -34.49 20.86
C TYR A 58 0.24 -35.24 20.94
N PRO A 59 -0.87 -34.58 21.33
CA PRO A 59 -2.23 -35.14 21.18
C PRO A 59 -2.63 -35.35 19.71
N CYS A 60 -1.87 -34.80 18.76
CA CYS A 60 -1.96 -35.12 17.33
C CYS A 60 -1.05 -36.29 16.89
N ALA A 61 -0.16 -36.80 17.75
CA ALA A 61 0.77 -37.89 17.41
C ALA A 61 0.09 -39.27 17.33
N SER A 62 -1.12 -39.41 17.89
CA SER A 62 -1.95 -40.61 17.79
C SER A 62 -2.98 -40.53 16.65
N TYR A 63 -3.08 -39.40 15.95
CA TYR A 63 -3.85 -39.31 14.71
C TYR A 63 -2.96 -39.77 13.55
N PRO A 64 -3.42 -40.70 12.68
CA PRO A 64 -2.57 -41.27 11.62
C PRO A 64 -2.16 -40.25 10.56
N CYS A 65 -2.81 -39.09 10.53
CA CYS A 65 -2.58 -38.06 9.53
C CYS A 65 -1.52 -37.10 10.08
N SER A 66 -0.32 -37.13 9.51
CA SER A 66 0.49 -35.90 9.49
C SER A 66 -0.41 -34.80 8.92
N CYS A 67 -0.41 -33.60 9.49
CA CYS A 67 -1.30 -32.52 9.01
C CYS A 67 -1.21 -32.35 7.48
N HIS A 68 -0.08 -32.72 6.87
CA HIS A 68 0.19 -32.81 5.43
C HIS A 68 -0.76 -33.67 4.58
N GLU A 69 -1.27 -34.80 5.05
CA GLU A 69 -2.15 -35.68 4.23
C GLU A 69 -3.61 -35.21 4.21
N ALA A 70 -4.03 -34.48 5.24
CA ALA A 70 -5.38 -33.94 5.31
C ALA A 70 -5.58 -32.75 4.36
N PHE A 71 -4.54 -31.96 4.06
CA PHE A 71 -4.64 -30.71 3.30
C PHE A 71 -5.37 -30.82 1.95
N ALA A 72 -5.20 -31.93 1.23
CA ALA A 72 -5.81 -32.10 -0.08
C ALA A 72 -7.33 -32.35 -0.04
N GLN A 73 -7.94 -32.53 1.14
CA GLN A 73 -9.34 -32.94 1.31
C GLN A 73 -10.05 -32.25 2.48
N LEU A 74 -9.48 -31.17 3.03
CA LEU A 74 -10.08 -30.46 4.17
C LEU A 74 -11.38 -29.73 3.78
N ASP A 75 -11.50 -29.33 2.53
CA ASP A 75 -12.74 -28.84 1.92
C ASP A 75 -13.83 -29.94 1.89
N ILE A 76 -13.47 -31.17 1.51
CA ILE A 76 -14.37 -32.34 1.53
C ILE A 76 -14.80 -32.67 2.97
N LEU A 77 -13.86 -32.66 3.91
CA LEU A 77 -14.15 -32.90 5.33
C LEU A 77 -15.05 -31.83 5.93
N GLY A 78 -14.78 -30.57 5.61
CA GLY A 78 -15.61 -29.44 5.99
C GLY A 78 -17.03 -29.56 5.42
N ALA A 79 -17.14 -29.90 4.13
CA ALA A 79 -18.40 -30.14 3.45
C ALA A 79 -19.21 -31.27 4.12
N HIS A 80 -18.57 -32.40 4.42
CA HIS A 80 -19.23 -33.53 5.08
C HIS A 80 -19.70 -33.18 6.50
N ALA A 81 -18.89 -32.46 7.27
CA ALA A 81 -19.26 -32.04 8.62
C ALA A 81 -20.41 -31.01 8.62
N ALA A 82 -20.41 -30.07 7.67
CA ALA A 82 -21.52 -29.14 7.47
C ALA A 82 -22.81 -29.91 7.10
N ALA A 83 -22.73 -30.84 6.14
CA ALA A 83 -23.87 -31.66 5.73
C ALA A 83 -24.43 -32.51 6.90
N ALA A 84 -23.56 -33.10 7.72
CA ALA A 84 -23.97 -33.87 8.91
C ALA A 84 -24.68 -33.00 9.97
N ALA A 85 -24.37 -31.71 10.02
CA ALA A 85 -25.06 -30.73 10.86
C ALA A 85 -26.34 -30.15 10.20
N GLY A 86 -26.69 -30.59 8.99
CA GLY A 86 -27.85 -30.10 8.24
C GLY A 86 -27.62 -28.78 7.50
N VAL A 87 -26.37 -28.38 7.30
CA VAL A 87 -26.00 -27.20 6.51
C VAL A 87 -25.77 -27.62 5.07
N ASP A 88 -26.55 -27.05 4.15
CA ASP A 88 -26.39 -27.22 2.71
C ASP A 88 -25.36 -26.21 2.18
N ILE A 89 -24.10 -26.64 2.10
CA ILE A 89 -23.03 -25.78 1.58
C ILE A 89 -23.24 -25.35 0.11
N GLY A 90 -24.04 -26.11 -0.66
CA GLY A 90 -24.35 -25.77 -2.05
C GLY A 90 -25.34 -24.61 -2.19
N SER A 91 -25.92 -24.16 -1.08
CA SER A 91 -26.74 -22.94 -1.01
C SER A 91 -25.92 -21.65 -0.91
N TYR A 92 -24.60 -21.76 -0.74
CA TYR A 92 -23.67 -20.63 -0.67
C TYR A 92 -22.89 -20.49 -1.98
N ASP A 93 -22.66 -19.26 -2.40
CA ASP A 93 -21.82 -18.97 -3.57
C ASP A 93 -20.32 -19.20 -3.27
N TYR A 94 -19.91 -19.00 -2.01
CA TYR A 94 -18.54 -19.16 -1.52
C TYR A 94 -18.52 -19.82 -0.14
N VAL A 95 -17.54 -20.71 0.08
CA VAL A 95 -17.40 -21.42 1.36
C VAL A 95 -15.96 -21.31 1.88
N ALA A 96 -15.81 -20.68 3.06
CA ALA A 96 -14.54 -20.64 3.77
C ALA A 96 -14.53 -21.64 4.94
N TYR A 97 -13.64 -22.62 4.87
CA TYR A 97 -13.42 -23.60 5.94
C TYR A 97 -12.31 -23.09 6.87
N TRP A 98 -12.70 -22.77 8.11
CA TRP A 98 -11.75 -22.39 9.15
C TRP A 98 -11.47 -23.56 10.08
N LEU A 99 -10.20 -23.94 10.16
CA LEU A 99 -9.70 -24.94 11.09
C LEU A 99 -8.75 -24.26 12.08
N PRO A 100 -9.04 -24.28 13.39
CA PRO A 100 -8.07 -23.78 14.36
C PRO A 100 -6.79 -24.60 14.25
N GLY A 101 -5.69 -23.94 13.88
CA GLY A 101 -4.39 -24.60 13.72
C GLY A 101 -3.91 -25.26 15.01
N CYS A 102 -3.07 -26.29 14.89
CA CYS A 102 -2.36 -26.81 16.04
C CYS A 102 -1.16 -25.90 16.38
N PRO A 103 -0.96 -25.49 17.65
CA PRO A 103 0.19 -24.67 18.03
C PRO A 103 1.50 -25.40 17.69
N ARG A 104 2.42 -24.73 16.98
CA ARG A 104 3.76 -25.25 16.68
C ARG A 104 4.72 -24.74 17.75
N TYR A 105 5.44 -25.64 18.41
CA TYR A 105 6.44 -25.21 19.38
C TYR A 105 7.82 -25.22 18.71
N VAL A 106 8.48 -24.06 18.68
CA VAL A 106 9.85 -23.91 18.18
C VAL A 106 10.79 -23.63 19.35
N ASN A 107 12.05 -24.04 19.23
CA ASN A 107 13.03 -23.85 20.29
C ASN A 107 13.88 -22.61 19.99
N GLU A 108 13.75 -21.58 20.81
CA GLU A 108 14.45 -20.30 20.68
C GLU A 108 15.28 -20.04 21.93
N GLY A 109 16.61 -19.96 21.77
CA GLY A 109 17.51 -19.74 22.91
C GLY A 109 17.44 -20.84 23.99
N GLY A 110 16.99 -22.06 23.64
CA GLY A 110 16.80 -23.14 24.60
C GLY A 110 15.41 -23.18 25.26
N ILE A 111 14.50 -22.27 24.89
CA ILE A 111 13.13 -22.20 25.38
C ILE A 111 12.16 -22.64 24.28
N GLN A 112 11.23 -23.54 24.62
CA GLN A 112 10.10 -23.87 23.76
C GLN A 112 9.12 -22.70 23.74
N VAL A 113 9.02 -22.01 22.60
CA VAL A 113 8.04 -20.95 22.35
C VAL A 113 6.96 -21.44 21.40
N VAL A 114 5.71 -21.07 21.67
CA VAL A 114 4.59 -21.34 20.77
C VAL A 114 4.66 -20.34 19.61
N ARG A 115 4.87 -20.83 18.40
CA ARG A 115 4.61 -20.08 17.17
C ARG A 115 3.45 -20.74 16.45
N GLY A 116 2.52 -19.96 15.92
CA GLY A 116 1.54 -20.51 14.98
C GLY A 116 2.27 -21.12 13.78
N GLY A 117 1.84 -22.30 13.35
CA GLY A 117 2.22 -22.88 12.06
C GLY A 117 1.11 -22.63 11.03
N HIS A 118 1.53 -22.25 9.82
CA HIS A 118 0.70 -21.89 8.67
C HIS A 118 0.26 -23.12 7.86
N ALA A 119 -0.94 -23.07 7.26
CA ALA A 119 -1.11 -23.23 5.81
C ALA A 119 -2.55 -22.89 5.41
N ASN A 120 -2.68 -21.81 4.66
CA ASN A 120 -3.91 -21.44 3.98
C ASN A 120 -3.79 -21.85 2.50
N GLN A 121 -4.90 -22.19 1.90
CA GLN A 121 -5.00 -22.40 0.46
C GLN A 121 -6.29 -21.72 0.00
N ALA A 122 -6.16 -20.51 -0.55
CA ALA A 122 -7.10 -20.04 -1.54
C ALA A 122 -6.53 -20.32 -2.93
N SER A 123 -7.37 -20.82 -3.81
CA SER A 123 -7.17 -20.62 -5.23
C SER A 123 -7.70 -19.23 -5.56
N VAL A 124 -6.99 -18.49 -6.41
CA VAL A 124 -7.57 -17.28 -7.00
C VAL A 124 -8.92 -17.66 -7.63
N GLY A 125 -9.92 -16.76 -7.63
CA GLY A 125 -11.26 -17.00 -8.20
C GLY A 125 -11.96 -18.30 -7.79
N GLY A 126 -11.49 -18.99 -6.74
CA GLY A 126 -12.01 -20.27 -6.29
C GLY A 126 -13.28 -20.06 -5.46
N THR A 127 -14.20 -21.02 -5.47
CA THR A 127 -15.41 -20.95 -4.64
C THR A 127 -15.19 -21.47 -3.22
N SER A 128 -13.98 -21.94 -2.90
CA SER A 128 -13.62 -22.41 -1.57
C SER A 128 -12.28 -21.84 -1.09
N LEU A 129 -12.22 -21.56 0.22
CA LEU A 129 -11.02 -21.18 0.94
C LEU A 129 -10.82 -22.17 2.09
N LEU A 130 -9.60 -22.65 2.24
CA LEU A 130 -9.18 -23.41 3.41
C LEU A 130 -8.20 -22.60 4.24
N MET A 131 -8.52 -22.40 5.52
CA MET A 131 -7.67 -21.67 6.43
C MET A 131 -7.32 -22.49 7.68
N MET A 132 -6.02 -22.60 7.95
CA MET A 132 -5.49 -23.15 9.20
C MET A 132 -4.61 -22.15 9.90
N ALA A 133 -5.16 -21.55 10.96
CA ALA A 133 -4.41 -20.60 11.77
C ALA A 133 -4.77 -20.64 13.26
N CYS A 134 -3.76 -20.39 14.09
CA CYS A 134 -3.87 -20.35 15.56
C CYS A 134 -2.90 -19.33 16.19
N TRP A 135 -2.69 -18.19 15.54
CA TRP A 135 -1.81 -17.13 16.05
C TRP A 135 -2.46 -15.74 16.02
N ASN A 136 -1.92 -14.84 16.83
CA ASN A 136 -2.32 -13.43 16.83
C ASN A 136 -1.94 -12.78 15.48
N GLY A 137 -2.89 -12.19 14.78
CA GLY A 137 -2.70 -11.65 13.42
C GLY A 137 -3.16 -12.57 12.29
N ALA A 138 -3.66 -13.78 12.59
CA ALA A 138 -4.25 -14.68 11.59
C ALA A 138 -5.39 -14.04 10.79
N GLN A 139 -6.07 -13.04 11.34
CA GLN A 139 -7.12 -12.29 10.65
C GLN A 139 -6.61 -11.58 9.39
N GLN A 140 -5.38 -11.06 9.40
CA GLN A 140 -4.78 -10.44 8.22
C GLN A 140 -4.58 -11.47 7.10
N THR A 141 -4.03 -12.64 7.45
CA THR A 141 -3.88 -13.73 6.49
C THR A 141 -5.24 -14.21 5.98
N LEU A 142 -6.26 -14.27 6.83
CA LEU A 142 -7.62 -14.61 6.37
C LEU A 142 -8.11 -13.65 5.30
N VAL A 143 -7.99 -12.35 5.55
CA VAL A 143 -8.48 -11.32 4.63
C VAL A 143 -7.72 -11.36 3.31
N HIS A 144 -6.39 -11.54 3.38
CA HIS A 144 -5.52 -11.71 2.20
C HIS A 144 -6.00 -12.88 1.32
N GLU A 145 -6.16 -14.06 1.92
CA GLU A 145 -6.56 -15.27 1.21
C GLU A 145 -8.02 -15.19 0.72
N PHE A 146 -8.88 -14.49 1.46
CA PHE A 146 -10.23 -14.19 0.99
C PHE A 146 -10.16 -13.34 -0.28
N GLY A 147 -9.25 -12.36 -0.37
CA GLY A 147 -8.98 -11.61 -1.59
C GLY A 147 -8.75 -12.50 -2.81
N HIS A 148 -7.97 -13.57 -2.67
CA HIS A 148 -7.74 -14.54 -3.74
C HIS A 148 -9.03 -15.22 -4.18
N THR A 149 -9.87 -15.72 -3.27
CA THR A 149 -11.17 -16.34 -3.59
C THR A 149 -12.00 -15.47 -4.55
N PHE A 150 -11.90 -14.14 -4.42
CA PHE A 150 -12.62 -13.25 -5.33
C PHE A 150 -11.86 -12.91 -6.59
N GLY A 151 -10.55 -13.11 -6.68
CA GLY A 151 -9.79 -12.87 -7.90
C GLY A 151 -8.70 -11.80 -7.74
N ALA A 152 -8.59 -11.20 -6.56
CA ALA A 152 -7.50 -10.29 -6.26
C ALA A 152 -6.19 -11.09 -6.15
N MET A 153 -5.16 -10.62 -6.86
CA MET A 153 -3.82 -11.18 -6.81
C MET A 153 -2.93 -10.41 -5.84
N HIS A 154 -1.68 -10.84 -5.70
CA HIS A 154 -0.72 -10.15 -4.86
C HIS A 154 -0.44 -8.74 -5.37
N ALA A 155 -0.10 -7.86 -4.42
CA ALA A 155 0.28 -6.49 -4.68
C ALA A 155 1.79 -6.32 -4.53
N GLY A 156 2.44 -6.28 -5.68
CA GLY A 156 3.87 -6.13 -5.82
C GLY A 156 4.33 -4.70 -6.04
N CYS A 157 5.64 -4.57 -6.17
CA CYS A 157 6.36 -3.34 -6.46
C CYS A 157 7.71 -3.69 -7.13
N ILE A 158 8.37 -2.70 -7.70
CA ILE A 158 9.63 -2.88 -8.45
C ILE A 158 10.78 -2.24 -7.68
N SER A 159 11.60 -2.99 -6.94
CA SER A 159 12.68 -2.44 -6.11
C SER A 159 13.88 -1.89 -6.89
N THR A 160 13.89 -1.93 -8.22
CA THR A 160 14.94 -1.27 -9.05
C THR A 160 14.68 0.24 -9.15
N GLY A 161 15.61 1.00 -9.73
CA GLY A 161 15.44 2.45 -9.98
C GLY A 161 14.31 2.79 -10.97
N ASP A 162 13.60 1.79 -11.48
CA ASP A 162 12.44 1.92 -12.38
C ASP A 162 11.11 1.80 -11.60
N ARG A 163 11.08 2.23 -10.33
CA ARG A 163 9.86 2.30 -9.50
C ARG A 163 8.77 3.16 -10.15
N GLY A 164 9.22 4.20 -10.85
CA GLY A 164 8.38 5.08 -11.64
C GLY A 164 8.30 4.65 -13.10
N ALA A 165 7.90 5.61 -13.94
CA ALA A 165 7.74 5.49 -15.39
C ALA A 165 8.08 4.13 -16.04
N SER A 166 7.03 3.44 -16.50
CA SER A 166 7.07 2.60 -17.71
C SER A 166 7.51 1.13 -17.61
N ALA A 167 7.69 0.50 -16.45
CA ALA A 167 8.05 -0.92 -16.40
C ALA A 167 6.88 -1.80 -15.92
N TRP A 168 5.96 -2.17 -16.81
CA TRP A 168 5.15 -3.35 -16.51
C TRP A 168 5.87 -4.59 -17.04
N CYS A 169 6.22 -5.46 -16.10
CA CYS A 169 6.97 -6.69 -16.33
C CYS A 169 6.11 -7.87 -15.92
N ASP A 170 5.62 -8.60 -16.92
CA ASP A 170 4.85 -9.80 -16.65
C ASP A 170 5.34 -10.95 -17.53
N SER A 171 5.26 -12.17 -17.01
CA SER A 171 5.53 -13.41 -17.73
C SER A 171 4.40 -13.77 -18.70
N ASP A 172 3.18 -13.32 -18.41
CA ASP A 172 1.97 -13.80 -19.07
C ASP A 172 1.66 -13.04 -20.38
N VAL A 173 2.40 -11.96 -20.63
CA VAL A 173 2.40 -11.18 -21.86
C VAL A 173 3.60 -11.54 -22.73
N THR A 174 3.35 -11.82 -24.01
CA THR A 174 4.40 -12.20 -24.98
C THR A 174 5.35 -11.05 -25.32
N LYS A 175 4.96 -9.81 -25.00
CA LYS A 175 5.74 -8.58 -25.17
C LYS A 175 5.57 -7.70 -23.94
N LYS A 176 6.67 -7.14 -23.44
CA LYS A 176 6.73 -6.33 -22.22
C LYS A 176 6.76 -4.84 -22.58
N SER A 177 6.66 -3.94 -21.60
CA SER A 177 6.93 -2.52 -21.84
C SER A 177 8.42 -2.29 -22.16
N PHE A 178 8.75 -1.16 -22.79
CA PHE A 178 10.14 -0.85 -23.19
C PHE A 178 11.12 -0.85 -22.02
N SER A 179 10.70 -0.28 -20.88
CA SER A 179 11.53 -0.19 -19.68
C SER A 179 11.51 -1.46 -18.83
N CYS A 180 10.81 -2.52 -19.25
CA CYS A 180 10.76 -3.74 -18.46
C CYS A 180 12.08 -4.53 -18.51
N ASN A 181 12.63 -4.82 -17.32
CA ASN A 181 13.75 -5.75 -17.13
C ASN A 181 13.31 -6.99 -16.34
N ASP A 182 12.80 -8.00 -17.06
CA ASP A 182 12.34 -9.28 -16.50
C ASP A 182 13.46 -10.20 -16.00
N ARG A 183 14.72 -9.81 -16.20
CA ARG A 183 15.92 -10.48 -15.73
C ARG A 183 16.60 -9.72 -14.58
N GLY A 184 16.06 -8.57 -14.19
CA GLY A 184 16.55 -7.78 -13.06
C GLY A 184 16.07 -8.36 -11.74
N GLU A 185 16.98 -8.52 -10.78
CA GLU A 185 16.62 -8.66 -9.38
C GLU A 185 15.87 -7.39 -8.97
N GLY A 186 14.55 -7.49 -8.76
CA GLY A 186 13.80 -6.36 -8.21
C GLY A 186 12.28 -6.41 -8.31
N TRP A 187 11.68 -7.43 -8.93
CA TRP A 187 10.23 -7.62 -8.73
C TRP A 187 9.99 -8.24 -7.35
N GLY A 188 9.26 -7.53 -6.49
CA GLY A 188 8.78 -8.03 -5.21
C GLY A 188 7.28 -8.29 -5.27
N GLU A 189 6.85 -9.53 -5.04
CA GLU A 189 5.44 -9.93 -5.10
C GLU A 189 4.58 -9.31 -4.00
N TYR A 190 5.13 -9.16 -2.80
CA TYR A 190 4.42 -8.72 -1.60
C TYR A 190 5.04 -7.47 -0.99
N CYS A 191 5.43 -6.48 -1.80
CA CYS A 191 6.14 -5.30 -1.27
C CYS A 191 5.32 -4.01 -1.25
N SER A 192 4.12 -4.01 -1.82
CA SER A 192 3.23 -2.84 -1.76
C SER A 192 2.70 -2.58 -0.32
N PRO A 193 2.93 -1.40 0.28
CA PRO A 193 2.52 -1.14 1.66
C PRO A 193 1.04 -0.72 1.81
N PHE A 194 0.33 -0.46 0.70
CA PHE A 194 -1.00 0.17 0.73
C PHE A 194 -2.19 -0.79 0.68
N THR A 195 -1.97 -2.10 0.68
CA THR A 195 -3.05 -3.09 0.58
C THR A 195 -2.72 -4.37 1.34
N VAL A 196 -3.76 -5.04 1.84
CA VAL A 196 -3.66 -6.37 2.45
C VAL A 196 -3.07 -7.43 1.50
N MET A 197 -3.11 -7.19 0.18
CA MET A 197 -2.50 -8.07 -0.83
C MET A 197 -0.98 -7.90 -0.96
N GLY A 198 -0.36 -6.95 -0.25
CA GLY A 198 1.08 -6.63 -0.32
C GLY A 198 1.81 -6.79 1.02
N SER A 199 2.77 -5.91 1.31
CA SER A 199 3.52 -5.85 2.57
C SER A 199 2.80 -5.10 3.69
N GLY A 200 1.65 -4.48 3.39
CA GLY A 200 0.92 -3.61 4.31
C GLY A 200 0.78 -4.25 5.70
N PRO A 201 1.33 -3.63 6.76
CA PRO A 201 1.27 -4.22 8.09
C PRO A 201 -0.17 -4.13 8.62
N GLY A 202 -0.66 -5.26 9.15
CA GLY A 202 -1.97 -5.32 9.79
C GLY A 202 -3.14 -5.50 8.83
N ARG A 203 -4.33 -5.63 9.41
CA ARG A 203 -5.57 -5.86 8.67
C ARG A 203 -6.15 -4.59 8.08
N ASP A 204 -5.77 -3.41 8.55
CA ASP A 204 -6.52 -2.15 8.34
C ASP A 204 -6.27 -1.52 6.96
N ARG A 205 -5.43 -2.14 6.11
CA ARG A 205 -5.11 -1.64 4.78
C ARG A 205 -6.14 -2.19 3.77
N PRO A 206 -6.98 -1.35 3.15
CA PRO A 206 -8.00 -1.82 2.21
C PRO A 206 -7.38 -2.41 0.94
N PHE A 207 -8.12 -3.29 0.26
CA PHE A 207 -7.79 -3.72 -1.10
C PHE A 207 -7.54 -2.52 -2.01
N TYR A 208 -6.65 -2.66 -3.00
CA TYR A 208 -6.60 -1.74 -4.12
C TYR A 208 -7.93 -1.67 -4.85
N ILE A 209 -8.19 -0.54 -5.52
CA ILE A 209 -9.50 -0.31 -6.14
C ILE A 209 -9.81 -1.37 -7.19
N ASP A 210 -8.80 -1.91 -7.88
CA ASP A 210 -8.93 -3.03 -8.82
C ASP A 210 -9.42 -4.30 -8.13
N GLY A 211 -8.91 -4.61 -6.94
CA GLY A 211 -9.47 -5.64 -6.07
C GLY A 211 -10.95 -5.38 -5.80
N LYS A 212 -11.34 -4.14 -5.45
CA LYS A 212 -12.76 -3.78 -5.21
C LYS A 212 -13.66 -3.85 -6.46
N LEU A 213 -13.11 -3.65 -7.67
CA LEU A 213 -13.84 -3.86 -8.92
C LEU A 213 -14.22 -5.34 -9.09
N ILE A 214 -13.36 -6.26 -8.64
CA ILE A 214 -13.62 -7.71 -8.71
C ILE A 214 -14.76 -8.13 -7.79
N PHE A 215 -14.79 -7.53 -6.60
CA PHE A 215 -15.90 -7.72 -5.67
C PHE A 215 -17.19 -7.02 -6.14
N ASP A 216 -17.19 -6.39 -7.33
CA ASP A 216 -18.25 -5.61 -7.94
C ASP A 216 -18.71 -4.37 -7.12
N TRP A 217 -18.05 -4.10 -5.97
CA TRP A 217 -18.34 -2.96 -5.10
C TRP A 217 -18.21 -1.61 -5.82
N ALA A 218 -17.25 -1.53 -6.75
CA ALA A 218 -16.89 -0.30 -7.44
C ALA A 218 -17.36 -0.25 -8.91
N ASP A 219 -17.80 -1.36 -9.52
CA ASP A 219 -18.27 -1.40 -10.93
C ASP A 219 -19.67 -2.00 -11.11
N SER A 220 -20.44 -2.13 -10.02
CA SER A 220 -21.78 -2.71 -10.11
C SER A 220 -22.62 -2.03 -11.19
N LEU A 221 -23.47 -2.81 -11.86
CA LEU A 221 -24.43 -2.31 -12.86
C LEU A 221 -25.34 -1.19 -12.32
N ASN A 222 -25.45 -1.07 -11.00
CA ASN A 222 -26.23 -0.04 -10.32
C ASN A 222 -25.47 1.28 -10.16
N HIS A 223 -24.15 1.29 -10.36
CA HIS A 223 -23.27 2.42 -10.11
C HIS A 223 -22.26 2.68 -11.26
N PRO A 224 -22.72 2.81 -12.52
CA PRO A 224 -21.84 2.91 -13.70
C PRO A 224 -20.97 4.18 -13.74
N ALA A 225 -21.18 5.15 -12.84
CA ALA A 225 -20.38 6.39 -12.78
C ALA A 225 -19.10 6.25 -11.94
N LEU A 226 -18.97 5.14 -11.19
CA LEU A 226 -17.86 4.90 -10.27
C LEU A 226 -16.54 4.62 -11.01
N VAL A 227 -16.60 4.09 -12.23
CA VAL A 227 -15.41 3.79 -13.01
C VAL A 227 -15.40 4.67 -14.26
N SER A 228 -14.36 5.48 -14.38
CA SER A 228 -14.05 6.16 -15.64
C SER A 228 -13.00 5.35 -16.40
N SER A 229 -13.14 5.23 -17.73
CA SER A 229 -12.14 4.58 -18.58
C SER A 229 -11.61 5.52 -19.66
N VAL A 230 -10.33 5.32 -20.01
CA VAL A 230 -9.65 5.89 -21.17
C VAL A 230 -9.14 4.72 -21.99
N ASP A 231 -9.93 4.33 -22.98
CA ASP A 231 -9.70 3.13 -23.77
C ASP A 231 -8.81 3.41 -24.98
N TRP A 232 -8.02 2.41 -25.37
CA TRP A 232 -7.18 2.47 -26.55
C TRP A 232 -7.97 2.16 -27.81
N ASP A 233 -8.03 3.12 -28.75
CA ASP A 233 -8.62 2.88 -30.07
C ASP A 233 -7.56 2.32 -31.02
N ALA A 234 -7.58 1.00 -31.20
CA ALA A 234 -6.69 0.31 -32.13
C ALA A 234 -6.92 0.69 -33.61
N GLY A 235 -8.09 1.20 -33.98
CA GLY A 235 -8.40 1.64 -35.34
C GLY A 235 -7.70 2.96 -35.71
N THR A 236 -7.49 3.83 -34.72
CA THR A 236 -6.80 5.11 -34.89
C THR A 236 -5.41 5.16 -34.26
N SER A 237 -5.02 4.10 -33.54
CA SER A 237 -3.81 4.02 -32.72
C SER A 237 -3.68 5.21 -31.78
N SER A 238 -4.76 5.56 -31.06
CA SER A 238 -4.79 6.72 -30.18
C SER A 238 -5.81 6.61 -29.04
N TYR A 239 -5.66 7.45 -28.02
CA TYR A 239 -6.68 7.66 -26.98
C TYR A 239 -7.65 8.77 -27.40
N THR A 240 -8.62 8.44 -28.24
CA THR A 240 -9.53 9.42 -28.85
C THR A 240 -10.37 10.19 -27.82
N SER A 241 -10.73 9.56 -26.71
CA SER A 241 -11.47 10.19 -25.60
C SER A 241 -10.63 11.15 -24.75
N CYS A 242 -9.30 11.13 -24.90
CA CYS A 242 -8.37 11.89 -24.07
C CYS A 242 -7.28 12.59 -24.92
N SER A 243 -7.68 13.24 -26.03
CA SER A 243 -6.76 13.95 -26.92
C SER A 243 -7.08 15.45 -27.02
N PRO A 244 -6.12 16.36 -26.79
CA PRO A 244 -4.75 16.08 -26.32
C PRO A 244 -4.67 15.72 -24.83
N SER A 245 -5.74 15.97 -24.07
CA SER A 245 -5.82 15.77 -22.63
C SER A 245 -7.27 15.63 -22.15
N CYS A 246 -7.45 15.02 -20.98
CA CYS A 246 -8.73 14.90 -20.28
C CYS A 246 -8.52 15.00 -18.77
N SER A 247 -9.59 15.27 -18.01
CA SER A 247 -9.55 15.35 -16.55
C SER A 247 -10.74 14.64 -15.92
N PHE A 248 -10.49 14.01 -14.78
CA PHE A 248 -11.48 13.28 -13.99
C PHE A 248 -11.50 13.80 -12.55
N LEU A 249 -12.67 13.84 -11.94
CA LEU A 249 -12.80 14.09 -10.50
C LEU A 249 -12.96 12.76 -9.78
N VAL A 250 -11.91 12.36 -9.09
CA VAL A 250 -11.78 11.05 -8.43
C VAL A 250 -12.03 11.20 -6.94
N GLN A 251 -13.09 10.59 -6.45
CA GLN A 251 -13.37 10.50 -5.02
C GLN A 251 -12.42 9.52 -4.34
N ARG A 252 -12.36 9.60 -3.00
CA ARG A 252 -11.55 8.70 -2.21
C ARG A 252 -12.04 7.25 -2.30
N SER A 253 -11.14 6.33 -2.65
CA SER A 253 -11.41 4.89 -2.65
C SER A 253 -11.38 4.25 -1.26
N ASP A 254 -10.87 4.98 -0.28
CA ASP A 254 -10.75 4.60 1.13
C ASP A 254 -11.70 5.40 2.03
N ALA A 255 -12.64 6.15 1.46
CA ALA A 255 -13.69 6.82 2.23
C ALA A 255 -14.58 5.80 2.96
N GLU A 256 -15.30 6.23 3.99
CA GLU A 256 -16.31 5.38 4.67
C GLU A 256 -17.59 5.19 3.84
N THR A 257 -17.90 6.15 2.97
CA THR A 257 -19.11 6.15 2.13
C THR A 257 -18.78 6.59 0.72
N LEU A 258 -19.61 6.16 -0.23
CA LEU A 258 -19.40 6.36 -1.65
C LEU A 258 -20.37 7.40 -2.23
N ASP A 259 -19.85 8.33 -3.04
CA ASP A 259 -20.64 9.17 -3.93
C ASP A 259 -20.87 8.43 -5.25
N ASN A 260 -22.04 7.81 -5.42
CA ASN A 260 -22.40 7.05 -6.61
C ASN A 260 -22.50 7.88 -7.91
N SER A 261 -22.30 9.21 -7.84
CA SER A 261 -22.29 10.10 -9.00
C SER A 261 -20.89 10.47 -9.48
N ALA A 262 -19.83 9.97 -8.83
CA ALA A 262 -18.45 10.34 -9.10
C ALA A 262 -17.56 9.12 -9.28
N SER A 263 -16.51 9.26 -10.08
CA SER A 263 -15.56 8.17 -10.25
C SER A 263 -14.72 7.95 -9.01
N VAL A 264 -14.55 6.70 -8.60
CA VAL A 264 -13.63 6.24 -7.56
C VAL A 264 -12.32 5.70 -8.17
N ALA A 265 -12.36 5.31 -9.45
CA ALA A 265 -11.19 4.89 -10.22
C ALA A 265 -11.18 5.52 -11.62
N VAL A 266 -9.99 5.71 -12.16
CA VAL A 266 -9.75 5.92 -13.59
C VAL A 266 -8.93 4.76 -14.13
N LEU A 267 -9.43 4.10 -15.17
CA LEU A 267 -8.76 3.02 -15.88
C LEU A 267 -8.17 3.55 -17.18
N LEU A 268 -6.86 3.54 -17.31
CA LEU A 268 -6.16 3.84 -18.56
C LEU A 268 -5.75 2.51 -19.20
N GLN A 269 -6.44 2.13 -20.28
CA GLN A 269 -6.14 0.91 -21.01
C GLN A 269 -4.78 1.06 -21.69
N THR A 270 -3.95 0.02 -21.63
CA THR A 270 -2.73 -0.04 -22.45
C THR A 270 -3.05 -0.41 -23.89
N THR A 271 -2.07 -0.31 -24.80
CA THR A 271 -2.22 -0.83 -26.17
C THR A 271 -2.37 -2.35 -26.21
N HIS A 272 -2.21 -3.04 -25.08
CA HIS A 272 -2.39 -4.47 -24.93
C HIS A 272 -3.82 -4.81 -24.53
N SER A 273 -4.67 -4.93 -25.55
CA SER A 273 -5.95 -5.64 -25.48
C SER A 273 -5.83 -6.96 -26.21
N SER A 274 -6.18 -8.06 -25.55
CA SER A 274 -6.17 -9.40 -26.16
C SER A 274 -7.41 -10.20 -25.80
N ALA A 275 -7.60 -11.34 -26.47
CA ALA A 275 -8.64 -12.30 -26.09
C ALA A 275 -8.46 -12.86 -24.67
N ASN A 276 -7.28 -12.69 -24.05
CA ASN A 276 -6.96 -13.15 -22.71
C ASN A 276 -7.21 -12.09 -21.62
N GLY A 277 -7.58 -10.85 -21.98
CA GLY A 277 -7.76 -9.76 -21.02
C GLY A 277 -7.16 -8.45 -21.51
N ASN A 278 -7.44 -7.39 -20.76
CA ASN A 278 -6.95 -6.04 -20.99
C ASN A 278 -6.05 -5.62 -19.83
N ARG A 279 -4.92 -4.99 -20.13
CA ARG A 279 -4.09 -4.38 -19.09
C ARG A 279 -4.45 -2.93 -18.89
N TYR A 280 -4.58 -2.51 -17.64
CA TYR A 280 -4.87 -1.13 -17.28
C TYR A 280 -3.84 -0.60 -16.29
N PHE A 281 -3.51 0.67 -16.44
CA PHE A 281 -3.13 1.48 -15.30
C PHE A 281 -4.39 1.92 -14.58
N VAL A 282 -4.44 1.67 -13.29
CA VAL A 282 -5.54 1.96 -12.41
C VAL A 282 -5.11 3.10 -11.50
N MET A 283 -5.92 4.14 -11.46
CA MET A 283 -5.65 5.35 -10.70
C MET A 283 -6.73 5.53 -9.64
N GLU A 284 -6.33 5.56 -8.38
CA GLU A 284 -7.24 5.77 -7.25
C GLU A 284 -6.75 6.89 -6.35
N HIS A 285 -7.71 7.65 -5.81
CA HIS A 285 -7.43 8.67 -4.83
C HIS A 285 -7.55 8.07 -3.42
N ARG A 286 -6.50 8.22 -2.61
CA ARG A 286 -6.50 7.83 -1.19
C ARG A 286 -6.06 8.97 -0.29
N GLU A 287 -6.38 8.81 0.98
CA GLU A 287 -5.76 9.57 2.05
C GLU A 287 -4.42 8.91 2.43
N ASN A 288 -3.33 9.70 2.43
CA ASN A 288 -2.05 9.25 2.93
C ASN A 288 -1.96 9.51 4.44
N THR A 289 -2.20 8.48 5.25
CA THR A 289 -2.14 8.54 6.72
C THR A 289 -0.75 8.90 7.23
N ASP A 290 0.29 8.52 6.50
CA ASP A 290 1.69 8.80 6.83
C ASP A 290 2.07 10.26 6.48
N LYS A 291 1.17 10.99 5.80
CA LYS A 291 1.27 12.42 5.45
C LYS A 291 0.04 13.21 5.93
N CYS A 292 -0.43 12.96 7.16
CA CYS A 292 -1.50 13.72 7.83
C CYS A 292 -2.81 13.79 7.03
N GLY A 293 -3.08 12.73 6.28
CA GLY A 293 -4.27 12.66 5.46
C GLY A 293 -4.21 13.43 4.16
N ALA A 294 -3.01 13.74 3.68
CA ALA A 294 -2.83 14.39 2.39
C ALA A 294 -3.48 13.56 1.27
N PRO A 295 -4.12 14.21 0.29
CA PRO A 295 -4.64 13.52 -0.89
C PRO A 295 -3.48 12.96 -1.71
N MET A 296 -3.61 11.70 -2.08
CA MET A 296 -2.61 10.95 -2.81
C MET A 296 -3.26 10.23 -3.98
N LEU A 297 -2.66 10.36 -5.17
CA LEU A 297 -2.99 9.52 -6.32
C LEU A 297 -2.12 8.27 -6.27
N LEU A 298 -2.73 7.12 -5.99
CA LEU A 298 -2.07 5.84 -6.21
C LEU A 298 -2.29 5.41 -7.65
N ILE A 299 -1.20 4.98 -8.29
CA ILE A 299 -1.22 4.45 -9.65
C ILE A 299 -0.59 3.07 -9.58
N HIS A 300 -1.34 2.06 -9.99
CA HIS A 300 -0.87 0.68 -10.11
C HIS A 300 -1.27 0.13 -11.47
N TRP A 301 -0.64 -0.95 -11.92
CA TRP A 301 -1.09 -1.67 -13.11
C TRP A 301 -1.47 -3.09 -12.78
N THR A 302 -2.44 -3.60 -13.54
CA THR A 302 -2.97 -4.95 -13.40
C THR A 302 -3.55 -5.43 -14.72
N ASP A 303 -3.55 -6.74 -14.93
CA ASP A 303 -4.34 -7.35 -15.98
C ASP A 303 -5.76 -7.55 -15.49
N ILE A 304 -6.74 -7.22 -16.32
CA ILE A 304 -8.16 -7.44 -16.04
C ILE A 304 -8.68 -8.45 -17.05
N LYS A 305 -9.05 -9.63 -16.53
CA LYS A 305 -9.68 -10.70 -17.28
C LYS A 305 -11.07 -10.98 -16.68
N PRO A 306 -12.10 -10.23 -17.10
CA PRO A 306 -13.43 -10.31 -16.47
C PRO A 306 -14.17 -11.61 -16.80
N THR A 307 -13.74 -12.34 -17.84
CA THR A 307 -14.35 -13.63 -18.23
C THR A 307 -13.28 -14.70 -18.40
N GLU A 308 -13.18 -15.61 -17.44
CA GLU A 308 -12.39 -16.83 -17.57
C GLU A 308 -13.17 -18.00 -16.97
N PRO A 309 -13.51 -19.05 -17.74
CA PRO A 309 -14.24 -20.21 -17.24
C PRO A 309 -13.61 -20.87 -16.00
N ALA A 310 -12.30 -20.76 -15.82
CA ALA A 310 -11.61 -21.26 -14.63
C ALA A 310 -11.72 -20.35 -13.39
N TRP A 311 -12.10 -19.07 -13.55
CA TRP A 311 -12.19 -18.06 -12.48
C TRP A 311 -13.56 -17.34 -12.59
N PRO A 312 -14.64 -17.89 -12.00
CA PRO A 312 -16.01 -17.37 -12.13
C PRO A 312 -16.20 -15.91 -11.69
N THR A 313 -15.32 -15.38 -10.85
CA THR A 313 -15.31 -13.98 -10.40
C THR A 313 -14.48 -13.04 -11.28
N GLY A 314 -13.90 -13.57 -12.36
CA GLY A 314 -12.84 -12.89 -13.09
C GLY A 314 -11.48 -13.09 -12.44
N PHE A 315 -10.44 -12.68 -13.16
CA PHE A 315 -9.06 -12.77 -12.73
C PHE A 315 -8.40 -11.43 -12.94
N TYR A 316 -7.77 -10.92 -11.89
CA TYR A 316 -6.84 -9.82 -12.02
C TYR A 316 -5.43 -10.35 -11.85
N GLY A 317 -4.52 -9.90 -12.71
CA GLY A 317 -3.10 -10.23 -12.58
C GLY A 317 -2.51 -9.61 -11.32
N ASN A 318 -1.24 -9.93 -11.05
CA ASN A 318 -0.50 -9.25 -9.99
C ASN A 318 -0.61 -7.74 -10.17
N THR A 319 -0.98 -7.07 -9.08
CA THR A 319 -1.10 -5.62 -9.06
C THR A 319 0.26 -5.05 -8.72
N VAL A 320 0.77 -4.11 -9.51
CA VAL A 320 2.10 -3.56 -9.25
C VAL A 320 2.03 -2.06 -9.12
N LEU A 321 2.48 -1.58 -7.97
CA LEU A 321 2.50 -0.15 -7.64
C LEU A 321 3.54 0.59 -8.50
N THR A 322 3.18 1.79 -8.91
CA THR A 322 4.07 2.75 -9.57
C THR A 322 4.33 3.93 -8.65
N ASP A 323 5.50 4.55 -8.82
CA ASP A 323 5.97 5.61 -7.95
C ASP A 323 6.19 6.95 -8.69
N CYS A 324 5.61 8.01 -8.14
CA CYS A 324 5.81 9.40 -8.58
C CYS A 324 7.10 10.01 -7.99
N ASN A 325 7.68 9.37 -6.97
CA ASN A 325 8.87 9.78 -6.24
C ASN A 325 10.01 8.75 -6.33
N PRO A 326 10.40 8.26 -7.53
CA PRO A 326 11.32 7.12 -7.68
C PRO A 326 12.75 7.37 -7.16
N ALA A 327 13.04 8.59 -6.70
CA ALA A 327 14.31 8.96 -6.08
C ALA A 327 14.46 8.47 -4.64
N THR A 328 13.38 8.01 -4.00
CA THR A 328 13.43 7.54 -2.62
C THR A 328 13.64 6.02 -2.56
N ASP A 329 14.31 5.58 -1.49
CA ASP A 329 14.65 4.16 -1.30
C ASP A 329 13.51 3.35 -0.66
N SER A 330 12.38 3.96 -0.29
CA SER A 330 11.18 3.29 0.28
C SER A 330 9.98 3.32 -0.66
N TRP A 331 8.98 2.48 -0.39
CA TRP A 331 7.67 2.50 -1.05
C TRP A 331 6.59 3.19 -0.18
N ASP A 332 6.93 3.64 1.03
CA ASP A 332 6.00 4.33 1.94
C ASP A 332 5.56 5.70 1.39
N ASP A 333 6.38 6.31 0.54
CA ASP A 333 6.11 7.60 -0.11
C ASP A 333 5.63 7.46 -1.56
N ALA A 334 5.31 6.24 -1.99
CA ALA A 334 4.81 6.00 -3.32
C ALA A 334 3.41 6.57 -3.54
N GLY A 335 3.13 6.92 -4.79
CA GLY A 335 1.97 7.71 -5.20
C GLY A 335 2.32 9.17 -5.49
N CYS A 336 1.41 9.88 -6.15
CA CYS A 336 1.59 11.28 -6.52
C CYS A 336 0.88 12.19 -5.53
N ASN A 337 1.61 13.13 -4.92
CA ASN A 337 1.05 14.25 -4.19
C ASN A 337 0.45 15.28 -5.17
N LEU A 338 -0.35 16.21 -4.65
CA LEU A 338 -0.84 17.34 -5.46
C LEU A 338 0.31 18.07 -6.16
N GLY A 339 0.10 18.45 -7.41
CA GLY A 339 1.09 19.09 -8.26
C GLY A 339 2.12 18.14 -8.88
N GLN A 340 2.11 16.85 -8.52
CA GLN A 340 3.01 15.86 -9.10
C GLN A 340 2.35 15.10 -10.26
N GLY A 341 3.19 14.46 -11.06
CA GLY A 341 2.75 13.56 -12.10
C GLY A 341 3.90 12.72 -12.61
N LEU A 342 3.56 11.70 -13.39
CA LEU A 342 4.51 10.76 -13.95
C LEU A 342 4.17 10.41 -15.39
N GLU A 343 5.18 10.04 -16.17
CA GLU A 343 5.00 9.53 -17.54
C GLU A 343 4.79 8.02 -17.50
N LEU A 344 3.65 7.56 -17.99
CA LEU A 344 3.35 6.15 -18.19
C LEU A 344 3.66 5.73 -19.63
N ASP A 345 4.24 4.54 -19.78
CA ASP A 345 4.28 3.86 -21.07
C ASP A 345 3.16 2.83 -21.15
N THR A 346 2.21 3.15 -22.00
CA THR A 346 1.06 2.32 -22.29
C THR A 346 1.27 1.45 -23.52
N GLY A 347 2.40 1.61 -24.23
CA GLY A 347 2.74 0.90 -25.47
C GLY A 347 3.48 -0.42 -25.24
N GLU A 348 3.93 -1.03 -26.33
CA GLU A 348 4.75 -2.25 -26.32
C GLU A 348 6.25 -1.93 -26.46
N GLN A 349 7.13 -2.89 -26.16
CA GLN A 349 8.59 -2.74 -26.13
C GLN A 349 9.15 -1.94 -27.32
N ASP A 350 8.73 -2.22 -28.55
CA ASP A 350 9.28 -1.56 -29.75
C ASP A 350 8.42 -0.37 -30.23
N THR A 351 7.32 -0.05 -29.55
CA THR A 351 6.38 1.02 -29.95
C THR A 351 5.78 1.66 -28.68
N PRO A 352 6.58 2.48 -27.96
CA PRO A 352 6.13 3.11 -26.72
C PRO A 352 5.02 4.13 -27.00
N VAL A 353 4.04 4.19 -26.11
CA VAL A 353 2.94 5.16 -26.15
C VAL A 353 2.90 5.88 -24.82
N LYS A 354 3.39 7.12 -24.82
CA LYS A 354 3.56 7.91 -23.60
C LYS A 354 2.27 8.65 -23.23
N VAL A 355 1.85 8.49 -21.98
CA VAL A 355 0.73 9.22 -21.39
C VAL A 355 1.20 9.83 -20.09
N TRP A 356 1.02 11.14 -19.94
CA TRP A 356 1.36 11.84 -18.72
C TRP A 356 0.15 11.87 -17.80
N VAL A 357 0.34 11.50 -16.54
CA VAL A 357 -0.71 11.45 -15.51
C VAL A 357 -0.35 12.40 -14.38
N TYR A 358 -1.34 13.14 -13.90
CA TYR A 358 -1.15 14.21 -12.93
C TYR A 358 -2.19 14.16 -11.81
N ALA A 359 -1.70 14.30 -10.57
CA ALA A 359 -2.51 14.69 -9.43
C ALA A 359 -2.58 16.23 -9.40
N ASP A 360 -3.58 16.81 -10.06
CA ASP A 360 -3.64 18.24 -10.39
C ASP A 360 -3.98 19.09 -9.16
N SER A 361 -5.18 18.92 -8.63
CA SER A 361 -5.75 19.76 -7.57
C SER A 361 -6.93 19.08 -6.89
N MET A 362 -7.45 19.68 -5.81
CA MET A 362 -8.68 19.21 -5.15
C MET A 362 -9.87 20.08 -5.57
N GLU A 363 -10.96 19.45 -6.01
CA GLU A 363 -12.21 20.12 -6.35
C GLU A 363 -13.38 19.42 -5.62
N GLY A 364 -14.03 20.13 -4.69
CA GLY A 364 -15.17 19.57 -3.94
C GLY A 364 -14.85 18.31 -3.13
N GLY A 365 -13.63 18.18 -2.60
CA GLY A 365 -13.16 17.00 -1.86
C GLY A 365 -12.74 15.83 -2.74
N LYS A 366 -12.76 15.99 -4.06
CA LYS A 366 -12.31 14.99 -5.04
C LYS A 366 -10.98 15.42 -5.65
N LEU A 367 -10.13 14.44 -5.92
CA LEU A 367 -8.86 14.66 -6.57
C LEU A 367 -9.06 14.80 -8.07
N LYS A 368 -8.63 15.91 -8.63
CA LYS A 368 -8.59 16.09 -10.08
C LYS A 368 -7.38 15.35 -10.64
N VAL A 369 -7.66 14.32 -11.43
CA VAL A 369 -6.65 13.54 -12.15
C VAL A 369 -6.67 13.97 -13.61
N THR A 370 -5.54 14.47 -14.11
CA THR A 370 -5.42 14.96 -15.50
C THR A 370 -4.49 14.05 -16.28
N LEU A 371 -4.90 13.64 -17.47
CA LEU A 371 -4.12 12.83 -18.40
C LEU A 371 -3.79 13.66 -19.64
N SER A 372 -2.60 13.47 -20.21
CA SER A 372 -2.16 14.13 -21.45
C SER A 372 -1.42 13.16 -22.37
N THR A 373 -1.85 13.08 -23.62
CA THR A 373 -1.18 12.32 -24.69
C THR A 373 -0.26 13.19 -25.53
N ALA A 374 -0.29 14.51 -25.36
CA ALA A 374 0.49 15.47 -26.13
C ALA A 374 1.84 15.82 -25.49
N GLY A 375 2.18 15.19 -24.36
CA GLY A 375 3.38 15.45 -23.57
C GLY A 375 3.08 16.13 -22.23
N PRO A 376 4.12 16.61 -21.52
CA PRO A 376 3.95 17.09 -20.17
C PRO A 376 3.17 18.41 -20.11
N LEU A 377 2.25 18.51 -19.16
CA LEU A 377 1.51 19.73 -18.86
C LEU A 377 2.31 20.63 -17.92
N VAL A 378 2.11 21.94 -18.05
CA VAL A 378 2.58 22.90 -17.05
C VAL A 378 1.67 22.76 -15.83
N MET A 379 2.19 22.11 -14.79
CA MET A 379 1.41 21.86 -13.57
C MET A 379 1.12 23.17 -12.83
N PRO A 380 -0.12 23.37 -12.34
CA PRO A 380 -0.35 24.40 -11.34
C PRO A 380 0.51 24.07 -10.12
N VAL A 381 1.16 25.10 -9.56
CA VAL A 381 1.87 24.95 -8.29
C VAL A 381 0.83 24.51 -7.25
N ALA A 382 1.06 23.36 -6.61
CA ALA A 382 0.18 22.85 -5.58
C ALA A 382 -0.05 23.95 -4.52
N PRO A 383 -1.30 24.20 -4.09
CA PRO A 383 -1.53 25.14 -3.01
C PRO A 383 -0.72 24.71 -1.79
N PRO A 384 -0.11 25.64 -1.04
CA PRO A 384 0.70 25.29 0.11
C PRO A 384 -0.18 24.59 1.15
N SER A 385 0.03 23.28 1.32
CA SER A 385 -0.46 22.56 2.49
C SER A 385 0.37 22.98 3.71
N PRO A 386 -0.21 23.02 4.92
CA PRO A 386 0.59 23.19 6.13
C PRO A 386 1.61 22.05 6.25
N MET A 387 2.68 22.31 7.00
CA MET A 387 3.64 21.27 7.41
C MET A 387 2.88 20.12 8.09
N CYS A 388 3.19 18.90 7.72
CA CYS A 388 2.64 17.68 8.30
C CYS A 388 3.73 16.96 9.11
N VAL A 389 3.36 16.49 10.29
CA VAL A 389 4.22 15.69 11.17
C VAL A 389 3.46 14.44 11.58
N THR A 390 3.98 13.27 11.24
CA THR A 390 3.43 11.96 11.65
C THR A 390 4.35 11.27 12.65
N GLY A 391 3.77 10.39 13.47
CA GLY A 391 4.48 9.79 14.60
C GLY A 391 4.47 10.67 15.86
N PRO A 392 5.42 10.47 16.78
CA PRO A 392 5.42 11.12 18.09
C PRO A 392 5.98 12.56 18.07
N CYS A 393 6.60 13.00 16.97
CA CYS A 393 7.07 14.38 16.81
C CYS A 393 5.92 15.39 16.81
N VAL A 394 6.22 16.64 17.16
CA VAL A 394 5.22 17.68 17.38
C VAL A 394 5.45 18.85 16.44
N ALA A 395 4.46 19.14 15.59
CA ALA A 395 4.40 20.41 14.87
C ALA A 395 4.12 21.56 15.86
N SER A 396 4.76 22.71 15.64
CA SER A 396 4.53 23.90 16.45
C SER A 396 3.06 24.33 16.40
N SER A 397 2.50 24.57 17.59
CA SER A 397 1.17 25.15 17.74
C SER A 397 1.19 26.68 17.77
N ASP A 398 2.38 27.30 17.73
CA ASP A 398 2.54 28.75 17.73
C ASP A 398 2.25 29.32 16.33
N PRO A 399 1.21 30.16 16.16
CA PRO A 399 0.90 30.79 14.88
C PRO A 399 1.99 31.71 14.33
N ALA A 400 2.93 32.18 15.17
CA ALA A 400 4.10 32.93 14.72
C ALA A 400 5.17 32.04 14.07
N PHE A 401 5.17 30.76 14.44
CA PHE A 401 6.15 29.77 14.01
C PHE A 401 5.46 28.48 13.50
N PRO A 402 4.52 28.55 12.54
CA PRO A 402 3.75 27.40 12.08
C PRO A 402 4.59 26.37 11.32
N ASN A 403 5.81 26.73 10.93
CA ASN A 403 6.72 25.92 10.13
C ASN A 403 7.85 25.28 10.95
N CYS A 404 7.68 25.23 12.27
CA CYS A 404 8.64 24.61 13.18
C CYS A 404 8.14 23.26 13.69
N VAL A 405 9.06 22.31 13.84
CA VAL A 405 8.81 20.97 14.36
C VAL A 405 9.84 20.62 15.42
N GLN A 406 9.43 19.80 16.38
CA GLN A 406 10.25 19.39 17.49
C GLN A 406 10.04 17.92 17.84
N SER A 407 10.97 17.36 18.59
CA SER A 407 10.84 16.03 19.18
C SER A 407 9.69 15.97 20.20
N SER A 408 9.16 14.77 20.46
CA SER A 408 7.89 14.53 21.18
C SER A 408 7.77 15.27 22.52
N ARG A 409 8.86 15.30 23.28
CA ARG A 409 8.95 15.83 24.64
C ARG A 409 9.90 17.03 24.74
N TYR A 410 10.16 17.70 23.62
CA TYR A 410 11.06 18.85 23.54
C TYR A 410 10.75 19.93 24.59
N HIS A 411 9.46 20.22 24.78
CA HIS A 411 8.96 21.24 25.71
C HIS A 411 9.28 20.95 27.19
N GLU A 412 9.66 19.72 27.54
CA GLU A 412 10.12 19.38 28.88
C GLU A 412 11.57 19.82 29.12
N CYS A 413 12.36 19.90 28.04
CA CYS A 413 13.80 20.15 28.06
C CYS A 413 14.20 21.54 27.56
N TYR A 414 13.34 22.20 26.79
CA TYR A 414 13.62 23.49 26.19
C TYR A 414 12.39 24.40 26.24
N THR A 415 12.63 25.71 26.30
CA THR A 415 11.61 26.71 26.00
C THR A 415 11.28 26.70 24.50
N SER A 416 10.21 27.41 24.10
CA SER A 416 9.88 27.58 22.68
C SER A 416 11.04 28.15 21.86
N ASP A 417 11.90 28.95 22.47
CA ASP A 417 12.95 29.71 21.79
C ASP A 417 14.31 28.98 21.83
N GLY A 418 14.35 27.74 22.32
CA GLY A 418 15.58 26.94 22.37
C GLY A 418 16.41 27.09 23.65
N GLU A 419 15.91 27.77 24.69
CA GLU A 419 16.64 27.84 25.96
C GLU A 419 16.49 26.54 26.76
N ARG A 420 17.63 25.92 27.12
CA ARG A 420 17.64 24.65 27.85
C ARG A 420 17.16 24.81 29.29
N LEU A 421 16.22 23.95 29.70
CA LEU A 421 15.73 23.83 31.06
C LEU A 421 16.64 22.91 31.89
N ASN A 422 17.07 23.38 33.06
CA ASN A 422 18.01 22.65 33.92
C ASN A 422 17.45 21.37 34.58
N THR A 423 16.15 21.09 34.39
CA THR A 423 15.43 20.02 35.09
C THR A 423 15.22 18.76 34.27
N CYS A 424 15.61 18.76 33.00
CA CYS A 424 15.24 17.71 32.05
C CYS A 424 16.46 16.99 31.50
N SER A 425 16.33 15.66 31.40
CA SER A 425 17.34 14.75 30.85
C SER A 425 16.98 14.27 29.44
N THR A 426 15.69 14.12 29.12
CA THR A 426 15.19 13.43 27.92
C THR A 426 14.07 14.24 27.27
N GLY A 427 14.27 14.73 26.05
CA GLY A 427 13.28 15.49 25.28
C GLY A 427 12.66 14.72 24.11
N TYR A 428 12.84 13.41 24.11
CA TYR A 428 12.16 12.42 23.28
C TYR A 428 12.15 11.08 24.00
N ASP A 429 11.31 10.16 23.54
CA ASP A 429 11.25 8.78 24.02
C ASP A 429 12.10 7.84 23.13
N GLY A 430 12.41 6.65 23.64
CA GLY A 430 13.00 5.58 22.84
C GLY A 430 12.04 5.01 21.80
N ASP A 431 12.60 4.41 20.74
CA ASP A 431 11.90 3.78 19.62
C ASP A 431 10.94 4.71 18.86
N GLU A 432 11.23 6.02 18.82
CA GLU A 432 10.46 6.97 18.03
C GLU A 432 10.76 6.82 16.55
N LEU A 433 9.70 6.88 15.75
CA LEU A 433 9.77 7.00 14.29
C LEU A 433 8.77 8.07 13.86
N CYS A 434 9.25 9.12 13.21
CA CYS A 434 8.42 10.23 12.78
C CYS A 434 8.84 10.77 11.41
N THR A 435 7.88 11.27 10.64
CA THR A 435 8.10 11.84 9.30
C THR A 435 7.54 13.25 9.25
N ILE A 436 8.30 14.16 8.67
CA ILE A 436 7.99 15.58 8.53
C ILE A 436 7.93 15.89 7.05
N SER A 437 6.75 16.23 6.58
CA SER A 437 6.46 16.50 5.18
C SER A 437 5.85 17.89 4.99
N GLY A 438 5.91 18.41 3.77
CA GLY A 438 5.37 19.72 3.47
C GLY A 438 5.38 20.00 1.97
N PRO A 439 4.73 21.09 1.53
CA PRO A 439 4.73 21.46 0.12
C PRO A 439 6.16 21.79 -0.33
N PRO A 440 6.48 21.62 -1.64
CA PRO A 440 7.81 21.92 -2.16
C PRO A 440 8.32 23.33 -1.82
N GLN A 441 7.42 24.32 -1.72
CA GLN A 441 7.77 25.68 -1.33
C GLN A 441 8.26 25.80 0.12
N LEU A 442 7.73 24.96 1.02
CA LEU A 442 8.16 24.90 2.41
C LEU A 442 9.52 24.23 2.52
N LEU A 443 9.67 23.06 1.92
CA LEU A 443 10.91 22.27 1.97
C LEU A 443 12.08 22.98 1.26
N ALA A 444 11.78 23.82 0.26
CA ALA A 444 12.75 24.68 -0.41
C ALA A 444 13.33 25.81 0.48
N ARG A 445 12.83 25.99 1.70
CA ARG A 445 13.43 26.93 2.67
C ARG A 445 14.55 26.23 3.44
N PRO A 446 15.70 26.90 3.69
CA PRO A 446 16.75 26.36 4.53
C PRO A 446 16.22 26.01 5.93
N ILE A 447 16.62 24.86 6.47
CA ILE A 447 16.32 24.49 7.84
C ILE A 447 17.07 25.44 8.78
N ASP A 448 16.36 26.03 9.74
CA ASP A 448 16.90 26.85 10.83
C ASP A 448 16.83 26.03 12.13
N VAL A 449 17.96 25.58 12.63
CA VAL A 449 18.02 24.70 13.81
C VAL A 449 17.97 25.54 15.08
N VAL A 450 16.90 25.37 15.86
CA VAL A 450 16.69 26.08 17.14
C VAL A 450 17.45 25.41 18.27
N ALA A 451 17.43 24.08 18.33
CA ALA A 451 18.15 23.28 19.31
C ALA A 451 18.39 21.87 18.75
N PHE A 452 19.52 21.26 19.07
CA PHE A 452 19.84 19.92 18.59
C PHE A 452 20.66 19.12 19.60
N SER A 453 20.04 18.11 20.21
CA SER A 453 20.72 17.21 21.14
C SER A 453 20.13 15.80 21.07
N THR A 454 20.89 14.90 20.44
CA THR A 454 20.48 13.52 20.09
C THR A 454 21.54 12.53 20.56
N GLU A 455 21.18 11.27 20.81
CA GLU A 455 22.14 10.27 21.26
C GLU A 455 23.09 9.82 20.15
N GLY A 456 24.37 9.72 20.51
CA GLY A 456 25.36 8.98 19.75
C GLY A 456 26.56 9.81 19.35
N SER A 457 27.44 9.16 18.57
CA SER A 457 28.54 9.87 17.91
C SER A 457 27.97 10.77 16.82
N ASN A 458 28.53 11.97 16.68
CA ASN A 458 28.17 12.91 15.62
C ASN A 458 28.22 12.21 14.26
N CYS A 459 27.05 11.99 13.66
CA CYS A 459 26.92 11.62 12.26
C CYS A 459 26.45 12.86 11.53
N ASP A 460 27.19 13.26 10.51
CA ASP A 460 26.89 14.43 9.70
C ASP A 460 27.69 14.34 8.37
N PRO A 461 27.26 15.04 7.31
CA PRO A 461 27.95 15.02 6.02
C PRO A 461 29.40 15.50 6.06
N VAL A 462 29.77 16.35 7.03
CA VAL A 462 31.13 16.91 7.16
C VAL A 462 32.07 15.88 7.77
N SER A 463 31.63 15.13 8.78
CA SER A 463 32.42 14.03 9.37
C SER A 463 32.45 12.78 8.49
N GLY A 464 31.42 12.58 7.65
CA GLY A 464 31.26 11.39 6.81
C GLY A 464 30.84 10.14 7.59
N GLN A 465 30.53 10.29 8.89
CA GLN A 465 30.04 9.20 9.74
C GLN A 465 28.54 9.01 9.53
N GLN A 466 28.09 7.76 9.33
CA GLN A 466 26.68 7.39 9.09
C GLN A 466 26.10 6.42 10.13
N ASN A 467 26.93 5.97 11.08
CA ASN A 467 26.56 5.08 12.17
C ASN A 467 26.31 5.91 13.43
N CYS A 468 25.05 6.29 13.62
CA CYS A 468 24.52 6.97 14.80
C CYS A 468 23.26 6.23 15.26
N TYR A 469 23.01 6.29 16.57
CA TYR A 469 21.85 5.67 17.21
C TYR A 469 20.61 6.48 16.86
N ASP A 470 20.53 7.69 17.40
CA ASP A 470 19.43 8.61 17.16
C ASP A 470 19.80 9.64 16.11
N HIS A 471 18.95 9.84 15.11
CA HIS A 471 19.29 10.71 14.00
C HIS A 471 18.09 11.29 13.25
N LEU A 472 18.27 12.54 12.80
CA LEU A 472 17.45 13.15 11.76
C LEU A 472 18.05 12.81 10.39
N THR A 473 17.20 12.47 9.42
CA THR A 473 17.60 12.21 8.04
C THR A 473 17.02 13.30 7.14
N VAL A 474 17.90 14.05 6.47
CA VAL A 474 17.56 15.13 5.52
C VAL A 474 18.33 14.87 4.23
N ASN A 475 17.64 14.73 3.09
CA ASN A 475 18.25 14.43 1.78
C ASN A 475 19.17 13.19 1.84
N ASP A 476 18.70 12.13 2.49
CA ASP A 476 19.41 10.85 2.67
C ASP A 476 20.71 10.97 3.49
N GLN A 477 20.93 12.11 4.15
CA GLN A 477 22.03 12.33 5.07
C GLN A 477 21.54 12.32 6.51
N LYS A 478 22.29 11.64 7.39
CA LYS A 478 21.99 11.56 8.81
C LYS A 478 22.68 12.66 9.59
N TYR A 479 21.98 13.17 10.60
CA TYR A 479 22.41 14.21 11.53
C TYR A 479 22.17 13.72 12.95
N SER A 480 23.21 13.71 13.78
CA SER A 480 23.16 13.34 15.20
C SER A 480 24.21 14.11 16.00
N GLY A 481 24.10 14.10 17.33
CA GLY A 481 25.00 14.78 18.26
C GLY A 481 24.39 16.03 18.88
N SER A 482 25.21 17.07 19.05
CA SER A 482 24.88 18.30 19.78
C SER A 482 24.70 19.52 18.87
N ASP A 483 24.41 20.68 19.47
CA ASP A 483 24.33 21.96 18.76
C ASP A 483 25.56 22.16 17.86
N GLY A 484 25.30 22.47 16.57
CA GLY A 484 26.30 22.60 15.51
C GLY A 484 26.49 21.38 14.61
N THR A 485 25.89 20.22 14.92
CA THR A 485 25.86 19.04 14.02
C THR A 485 24.50 18.75 13.42
N GLY A 486 23.49 19.57 13.74
CA GLY A 486 22.18 19.52 13.10
C GLY A 486 22.20 20.01 11.64
N PRO A 487 21.11 19.80 10.88
CA PRO A 487 21.01 20.15 9.46
C PRO A 487 20.79 21.66 9.22
N ASP A 488 21.52 22.52 9.93
CA ASP A 488 21.35 23.97 9.83
C ASP A 488 21.76 24.51 8.46
N GLY A 489 20.90 25.33 7.87
CA GLY A 489 21.04 25.87 6.52
C GLY A 489 20.78 24.88 5.38
N VAL A 490 20.48 23.61 5.68
CA VAL A 490 20.21 22.59 4.66
C VAL A 490 18.84 22.82 4.04
N VAL A 491 18.76 22.84 2.71
CA VAL A 491 17.49 22.88 1.98
C VAL A 491 17.03 21.45 1.71
N SER A 492 15.83 21.13 2.18
CA SER A 492 15.26 19.79 2.04
C SER A 492 14.66 19.59 0.65
N THR A 493 14.93 18.45 0.01
CA THR A 493 14.39 18.08 -1.30
C THR A 493 13.27 17.05 -1.21
N HIS A 494 13.12 16.38 -0.06
CA HIS A 494 12.13 15.33 0.21
C HIS A 494 11.73 15.37 1.70
N ASP A 495 10.84 14.48 2.16
CA ASP A 495 10.43 14.43 3.56
C ASP A 495 11.63 14.24 4.52
N VAL A 496 11.58 14.89 5.68
CA VAL A 496 12.57 14.76 6.76
C VAL A 496 12.13 13.65 7.72
N ARG A 497 13.03 12.76 8.12
CA ARG A 497 12.71 11.61 9.00
C ARG A 497 13.47 11.65 10.31
N TRP A 498 12.82 11.30 11.41
CA TRP A 498 13.44 11.13 12.73
C TRP A 498 13.37 9.68 13.15
N LYS A 499 14.44 9.19 13.77
CA LYS A 499 14.49 7.89 14.41
C LYS A 499 15.29 7.94 15.70
N SER A 500 14.75 7.38 16.79
CA SER A 500 15.52 7.01 17.99
C SER A 500 15.59 5.49 18.15
N ASP A 501 16.57 5.02 18.92
CA ASP A 501 16.67 3.62 19.36
C ASP A 501 16.04 3.39 20.74
N GLY A 502 16.24 2.21 21.32
CA GLY A 502 15.56 1.80 22.55
C GLY A 502 16.02 2.49 23.85
N GLY A 503 17.00 3.39 23.82
CA GLY A 503 17.25 4.30 24.94
C GLY A 503 18.67 4.85 25.06
N GLY A 504 18.81 5.90 25.88
CA GLY A 504 19.99 6.78 25.93
C GLY A 504 19.67 8.20 25.45
N GLU A 505 18.38 8.55 25.55
CA GLU A 505 17.76 9.73 25.02
C GLU A 505 18.37 11.01 25.59
N ASN A 506 18.50 12.00 24.72
CA ASN A 506 19.04 13.32 25.01
C ASN A 506 17.93 14.38 25.08
N PRO A 507 18.25 15.65 25.40
CA PRO A 507 17.28 16.73 25.50
C PRO A 507 16.44 17.04 24.25
N GLY A 508 16.74 16.46 23.09
CA GLY A 508 15.92 16.53 21.89
C GLY A 508 16.30 17.65 20.94
N TRP A 509 15.43 17.91 19.98
CA TRP A 509 15.70 18.83 18.87
C TRP A 509 14.46 19.63 18.49
N LYS A 510 14.71 20.81 17.91
CA LYS A 510 13.71 21.66 17.27
C LYS A 510 14.35 22.39 16.09
N PHE A 511 13.63 22.46 14.98
CA PHE A 511 14.02 23.26 13.83
C PHE A 511 12.81 23.84 13.12
N CYS A 512 13.07 24.82 12.25
CA CYS A 512 12.07 25.51 11.45
C CYS A 512 12.45 25.47 9.97
N PHE A 513 11.46 25.46 9.07
CA PHE A 513 11.71 25.74 7.66
C PHE A 513 11.76 27.25 7.44
N GLY A 514 12.95 27.77 7.13
CA GLY A 514 13.29 29.19 7.19
C GLY A 514 13.19 29.73 8.62
N ASP A 515 12.88 31.01 8.75
CA ASP A 515 12.70 31.70 10.05
C ASP A 515 11.43 31.28 10.82
N GLY A 516 10.77 30.20 10.41
CA GLY A 516 9.48 29.75 10.96
C GLY A 516 8.26 30.57 10.54
N SER A 517 8.44 31.73 9.88
CA SER A 517 7.33 32.58 9.42
C SER A 517 6.43 31.86 8.42
N PRO A 518 5.14 32.23 8.29
CA PRO A 518 4.23 31.67 7.29
C PRO A 518 4.74 31.85 5.86
N ILE A 519 4.40 30.92 4.96
CA ILE A 519 4.61 31.11 3.52
C ILE A 519 3.57 32.14 3.04
N ILE A 520 4.01 33.37 2.79
CA ILE A 520 3.17 34.39 2.17
C ILE A 520 3.28 34.21 0.66
N ASP A 521 2.29 33.55 0.06
CA ASP A 521 2.16 33.52 -1.39
C ASP A 521 1.97 34.95 -1.90
N THR A 522 2.90 35.44 -2.73
CA THR A 522 2.70 36.74 -3.39
C THR A 522 1.45 36.66 -4.28
N PRO A 523 0.53 37.64 -4.22
CA PRO A 523 -0.68 37.62 -5.05
C PRO A 523 -0.33 37.43 -6.53
N ARG A 524 -0.97 36.45 -7.19
CA ARG A 524 -0.80 36.19 -8.62
C ARG A 524 -0.93 37.51 -9.41
N PRO A 525 0.01 37.85 -10.31
CA PRO A 525 -0.14 39.00 -11.19
C PRO A 525 -1.44 38.85 -12.00
N PRO A 526 -2.24 39.92 -12.17
CA PRO A 526 -3.44 39.85 -13.00
C PRO A 526 -3.08 39.34 -14.41
N PRO A 527 -3.98 38.57 -15.06
CA PRO A 527 -3.75 38.05 -16.40
C PRO A 527 -3.29 39.18 -17.33
N ARG A 528 -2.22 38.95 -18.11
CA ARG A 528 -1.82 39.93 -19.13
C ARG A 528 -2.99 40.14 -20.10
N PRO A 529 -3.29 41.38 -20.50
CA PRO A 529 -4.25 41.64 -21.56
C PRO A 529 -3.87 40.84 -22.81
N PRO A 530 -4.84 40.30 -23.56
CA PRO A 530 -4.56 39.58 -24.80
C PRO A 530 -3.76 40.47 -25.75
N SER A 531 -2.68 39.92 -26.31
CA SER A 531 -1.86 40.60 -27.31
C SER A 531 -2.72 41.00 -28.52
N PRO A 532 -2.49 42.18 -29.12
CA PRO A 532 -3.18 42.55 -30.34
C PRO A 532 -2.90 41.52 -31.46
N PRO A 533 -3.84 41.31 -32.39
CA PRO A 533 -3.59 40.47 -33.55
C PRO A 533 -2.36 40.95 -34.34
N PRO A 534 -1.55 40.05 -34.94
CA PRO A 534 -0.47 40.44 -35.83
C PRO A 534 -1.01 41.22 -37.05
N PRO A 535 -0.22 42.18 -37.60
CA PRO A 535 -0.62 42.98 -38.75
C PRO A 535 -0.68 42.20 -40.07
#